data_AF-A0A1S8WP73-F1
#
_entry.id   AF-A0A1S8WP73-F1
#
_cell.length_a   1.000
_cell.length_b   1.000
_cell.length_c   1.000
_cell.angle_alpha   90.00
_cell.angle_beta   90.00
_cell.angle_gamma   90.00
#
_symmetry.space_group_name_H-M   'P 1'
#
loop_
_entity.id
_entity.type
_entity.pdbx_description
1 polymer ?
#
loop_
_entity_poly.entity_id
_entity_poly.type
_entity_poly.pdbx_seq_one_letter_code
_entity_poly.pdbx_strand_id
1 'polypeptide(L)'
;MTPVESADEFDEESEYEVEELLDVRYRNGEPEYLIKWKGHPSQLMVSYREMNSWEPEYNLNCPQLLSKFNSKQNRQKTTIVDIPETNEPYGFDRGLAPDCISMVTQKDGELYFLIKWKGSPVFDVVPAAQANTRCPQIVIRFYESILHFI
;
A
#
# COMPACT_ATOMS: atom_id res chain seq x y z
N MET A 1 44.96 26.01 30.70
CA MET A 1 44.41 24.63 30.77
C MET A 1 43.16 24.58 29.92
N THR A 2 42.80 23.38 29.47
CA THR A 2 41.69 23.03 28.56
C THR A 2 40.35 22.86 29.31
N PRO A 3 39.19 22.64 28.64
CA PRO A 3 38.98 22.42 27.20
C PRO A 3 38.00 23.42 26.52
N VAL A 4 37.76 23.16 25.24
CA VAL A 4 36.72 23.79 24.40
C VAL A 4 35.38 23.09 24.67
N GLU A 5 34.33 23.87 24.96
CA GLU A 5 32.94 23.40 24.87
C GLU A 5 32.36 23.81 23.52
N SER A 6 32.73 23.06 22.48
CA SER A 6 32.00 23.05 21.22
C SER A 6 30.76 22.20 21.45
N ALA A 7 29.64 22.85 21.80
CA ALA A 7 28.34 22.22 21.68
C ALA A 7 28.13 21.88 20.20
N ASP A 8 27.81 20.62 19.89
CA ASP A 8 27.48 20.22 18.52
C ASP A 8 26.20 20.96 18.11
N GLU A 9 26.34 21.95 17.22
CA GLU A 9 25.21 22.54 16.50
C GLU A 9 24.62 21.43 15.62
N PHE A 10 23.54 20.81 16.10
CA PHE A 10 22.73 19.91 15.29
C PHE A 10 22.10 20.72 14.16
N ASP A 11 22.75 20.70 13.01
CA ASP A 11 22.28 21.33 11.79
C ASP A 11 21.01 20.62 11.29
N GLU A 12 19.86 21.21 11.62
CA GLU A 12 18.53 20.68 11.30
C GLU A 12 18.26 20.57 9.78
N GLU A 13 19.13 21.15 8.93
CA GLU A 13 19.06 21.05 7.46
C GLU A 13 19.92 19.89 6.89
N SER A 14 20.53 19.04 7.73
CA SER A 14 21.40 17.92 7.32
C SER A 14 20.70 16.87 6.43
N GLU A 15 21.28 16.55 5.27
CA GLU A 15 20.84 15.42 4.44
C GLU A 15 21.23 14.05 5.03
N TYR A 16 20.24 13.17 5.26
CA TYR A 16 20.43 11.80 5.77
C TYR A 16 20.02 10.72 4.75
N GLU A 17 20.74 9.59 4.70
CA GLU A 17 20.44 8.51 3.75
C GLU A 17 19.25 7.65 4.22
N VAL A 18 18.25 7.46 3.34
CA VAL A 18 17.07 6.63 3.59
C VAL A 18 17.33 5.15 3.25
N GLU A 19 16.96 4.23 4.14
CA GLU A 19 17.03 2.78 3.89
C GLU A 19 15.74 2.25 3.22
N GLU A 20 14.57 2.59 3.76
CA GLU A 20 13.26 2.19 3.19
C GLU A 20 12.14 3.19 3.56
N LEU A 21 11.18 3.37 2.64
CA LEU A 21 9.89 4.01 2.92
C LEU A 21 8.93 2.95 3.46
N LEU A 22 8.47 3.12 4.69
CA LEU A 22 7.66 2.11 5.40
C LEU A 22 6.15 2.30 5.16
N ASP A 23 5.67 3.54 5.20
CA ASP A 23 4.24 3.88 5.13
C ASP A 23 4.03 5.31 4.60
N VAL A 24 2.77 5.70 4.30
CA VAL A 24 2.39 7.06 3.87
C VAL A 24 1.08 7.50 4.53
N ARG A 25 1.06 8.72 5.07
CA ARG A 25 -0.14 9.38 5.61
C ARG A 25 -0.38 10.71 4.89
N TYR A 26 -1.58 11.24 5.03
CA TYR A 26 -1.94 12.58 4.52
C TYR A 26 -2.29 13.50 5.69
N ARG A 27 -1.62 14.65 5.79
CA ARG A 27 -1.99 15.74 6.73
C ARG A 27 -2.29 17.00 5.93
N ASN A 28 -3.46 17.59 6.17
CA ASN A 28 -3.99 18.75 5.43
C ASN A 28 -4.07 18.61 3.90
N GLY A 29 -4.00 17.39 3.36
CA GLY A 29 -3.95 17.09 1.93
C GLY A 29 -2.55 16.74 1.42
N GLU A 30 -1.50 17.15 2.12
CA GLU A 30 -0.11 16.86 1.77
C GLU A 30 0.31 15.45 2.24
N PRO A 31 1.08 14.70 1.43
CA PRO A 31 1.63 13.40 1.81
C PRO A 31 2.89 13.51 2.69
N GLU A 32 2.93 12.69 3.73
CA GLU A 32 4.09 12.42 4.58
C GLU A 32 4.40 10.93 4.56
N TYR A 33 5.68 10.58 4.52
CA TYR A 33 6.14 9.19 4.47
C TYR A 33 6.85 8.81 5.77
N LEU A 34 6.64 7.57 6.24
CA LEU A 34 7.32 7.02 7.41
C LEU A 34 8.70 6.52 6.98
N ILE A 35 9.74 7.23 7.39
CA ILE A 35 11.10 6.97 6.94
C ILE A 35 11.82 6.00 7.86
N LYS A 36 12.45 4.97 7.28
CA LYS A 36 13.48 4.18 7.93
C LYS A 36 14.86 4.72 7.53
N TRP A 37 15.54 5.37 8.45
CA TRP A 37 16.87 5.94 8.25
C TRP A 37 17.96 4.86 8.20
N LYS A 38 18.97 5.06 7.35
CA LYS A 38 20.12 4.16 7.24
C LYS A 38 21.14 4.52 8.32
N GLY A 39 21.53 3.56 9.16
CA GLY A 39 22.39 3.79 10.31
C GLY A 39 23.78 4.31 9.94
N HIS A 40 24.12 5.53 10.37
CA HIS A 40 25.49 6.05 10.36
C HIS A 40 26.34 5.39 11.46
N PRO A 41 27.65 5.17 11.24
CA PRO A 41 28.53 4.48 12.19
C PRO A 41 28.95 5.34 13.39
N SER A 42 28.61 6.63 13.39
CA SER A 42 28.89 7.57 14.47
C SER A 42 27.73 7.62 15.48
N GLN A 43 28.08 7.45 16.76
CA GLN A 43 27.23 7.60 17.95
C GLN A 43 26.11 6.54 18.16
N LEU A 44 26.44 5.59 19.04
CA LEU A 44 25.49 4.75 19.75
C LEU A 44 24.62 5.57 20.72
N MET A 45 23.32 5.74 20.48
CA MET A 45 22.33 5.78 21.56
C MET A 45 20.88 5.55 21.07
N VAL A 46 20.08 4.85 21.90
CA VAL A 46 18.75 4.27 21.59
C VAL A 46 18.71 3.42 20.30
N SER A 47 17.63 2.68 20.02
CA SER A 47 17.66 1.74 18.89
C SER A 47 17.30 2.44 17.57
N TYR A 48 18.06 2.18 16.51
CA TYR A 48 17.81 2.67 15.15
C TYR A 48 16.44 2.26 14.54
N ARG A 49 15.56 1.57 15.30
CA ARG A 49 14.17 1.25 14.91
C ARG A 49 13.14 2.19 15.54
N GLU A 50 13.51 2.94 16.57
CA GLU A 50 12.62 3.84 17.33
C GLU A 50 12.63 5.27 16.77
N MET A 51 13.51 5.57 15.81
CA MET A 51 13.72 6.89 15.19
C MET A 51 13.00 7.10 13.85
N ASN A 52 12.01 6.28 13.48
CA ASN A 52 11.30 6.45 12.20
C ASN A 52 10.42 7.72 12.24
N SER A 53 10.70 8.70 11.38
CA SER A 53 10.05 10.02 11.36
C SER A 53 8.99 10.19 10.26
N TRP A 54 8.26 11.32 10.27
CA TRP A 54 7.23 11.68 9.28
C TRP A 54 7.75 12.78 8.38
N GLU A 55 8.44 12.41 7.30
CA GLU A 55 8.98 13.39 6.37
C GLU A 55 7.95 13.75 5.28
N PRO A 56 7.70 15.05 5.04
CA PRO A 56 6.84 15.48 3.93
C PRO A 56 7.52 15.19 2.59
N GLU A 57 6.74 15.06 1.50
CA GLU A 57 7.29 14.71 0.18
C GLU A 57 8.41 15.65 -0.30
N TYR A 58 8.36 16.93 0.06
CA TYR A 58 9.40 17.90 -0.30
C TYR A 58 10.77 17.66 0.36
N ASN A 59 10.84 16.88 1.45
CA ASN A 59 12.11 16.44 2.05
C ASN A 59 12.74 15.23 1.32
N LEU A 60 12.05 14.60 0.36
CA LEU A 60 12.40 13.26 -0.13
C LEU A 60 13.11 13.25 -1.49
N ASN A 61 14.43 13.46 -1.46
CA ASN A 61 15.31 13.29 -2.62
C ASN A 61 15.62 11.80 -2.97
N CYS A 62 14.60 10.91 -2.93
CA CYS A 62 14.77 9.46 -3.10
C CYS A 62 13.84 8.82 -4.17
N PRO A 63 13.85 9.29 -5.43
CA PRO A 63 12.87 8.90 -6.46
C PRO A 63 12.79 7.39 -6.75
N GLN A 64 13.90 6.64 -6.58
CA GLN A 64 13.90 5.18 -6.74
C GLN A 64 13.14 4.45 -5.62
N LEU A 65 13.23 4.96 -4.38
CA LEU A 65 12.48 4.41 -3.24
C LEU A 65 11.01 4.81 -3.31
N LEU A 66 10.71 6.07 -3.66
CA LEU A 66 9.35 6.54 -3.94
C LEU A 66 8.68 5.72 -5.05
N SER A 67 9.38 5.45 -6.16
CA SER A 67 8.87 4.60 -7.25
C SER A 67 8.59 3.15 -6.79
N LYS A 68 9.53 2.55 -6.04
CA LYS A 68 9.39 1.19 -5.47
C LYS A 68 8.23 1.12 -4.47
N PHE A 69 8.04 2.15 -3.64
CA PHE A 69 6.96 2.25 -2.67
C PHE A 69 5.61 2.47 -3.34
N ASN A 70 5.51 3.43 -4.27
CA ASN A 70 4.31 3.70 -5.04
C ASN A 70 3.91 2.51 -5.95
N SER A 71 4.87 1.70 -6.41
CA SER A 71 4.58 0.42 -7.08
C SER A 71 3.97 -0.63 -6.15
N LYS A 72 4.36 -0.68 -4.86
CA LYS A 72 3.68 -1.51 -3.84
C LYS A 72 2.26 -0.99 -3.56
N GLN A 73 2.11 0.33 -3.36
CA GLN A 73 0.86 0.99 -2.98
C GLN A 73 -0.18 1.04 -4.12
N ASN A 74 0.23 1.30 -5.37
CA ASN A 74 -0.67 1.28 -6.53
C ASN A 74 -1.27 -0.11 -6.80
N ARG A 75 -0.67 -1.18 -6.26
CA ARG A 75 -1.29 -2.53 -6.26
C ARG A 75 -2.51 -2.65 -5.32
N GLN A 76 -2.75 -1.63 -4.49
CA GLN A 76 -3.89 -1.52 -3.58
C GLN A 76 -4.81 -0.34 -3.92
N LYS A 77 -4.35 0.64 -4.72
CA LYS A 77 -5.17 1.81 -5.12
C LYS A 77 -6.16 1.46 -6.23
N THR A 78 -7.38 1.15 -5.80
CA THR A 78 -8.66 1.42 -6.50
C THR A 78 -8.67 1.19 -8.01
N THR A 79 -8.94 -0.05 -8.43
CA THR A 79 -9.41 -0.29 -9.81
C THR A 79 -10.73 0.44 -10.03
N ILE A 80 -10.75 1.33 -11.01
CA ILE A 80 -12.00 1.80 -11.63
C ILE A 80 -12.76 0.56 -12.14
N VAL A 81 -14.09 0.56 -12.06
CA VAL A 81 -14.94 -0.57 -12.50
C VAL A 81 -15.08 -0.54 -14.02
N ASP A 82 -13.96 -0.84 -14.70
CA ASP A 82 -13.86 -1.02 -16.14
C ASP A 82 -14.19 -2.48 -16.49
N ILE A 83 -15.49 -2.74 -16.64
CA ILE A 83 -16.00 -4.00 -17.21
C ILE A 83 -15.85 -3.88 -18.74
N PRO A 84 -15.13 -4.78 -19.42
CA PRO A 84 -14.91 -4.68 -20.87
C PRO A 84 -16.22 -4.80 -21.65
N GLU A 85 -16.52 -3.83 -22.52
CA GLU A 85 -17.62 -3.88 -23.50
C GLU A 85 -17.24 -4.75 -24.72
N THR A 86 -16.59 -5.88 -24.48
CA THR A 86 -16.04 -6.78 -25.51
C THR A 86 -16.84 -8.07 -25.62
N ASN A 87 -16.91 -8.66 -26.81
CA ASN A 87 -17.49 -9.99 -27.04
C ASN A 87 -16.62 -11.17 -26.53
N GLU A 88 -15.48 -10.89 -25.88
CA GLU A 88 -14.67 -11.92 -25.23
C GLU A 88 -15.28 -12.34 -23.88
N PRO A 89 -15.16 -13.63 -23.48
CA PRO A 89 -15.70 -14.08 -22.19
C PRO A 89 -14.97 -13.38 -21.03
N TYR A 90 -15.75 -12.84 -20.09
CA TYR A 90 -15.26 -12.06 -18.95
C TYR A 90 -15.75 -12.62 -17.62
N GLY A 91 -14.97 -12.42 -16.55
CA GLY A 91 -15.32 -12.86 -15.21
C GLY A 91 -15.62 -14.37 -15.13
N PHE A 92 -16.76 -14.72 -14.51
CA PHE A 92 -17.17 -16.13 -14.38
C PHE A 92 -17.43 -16.84 -15.71
N ASP A 93 -17.72 -16.11 -16.79
CA ASP A 93 -18.06 -16.71 -18.08
C ASP A 93 -16.80 -17.08 -18.89
N ARG A 94 -15.60 -16.76 -18.36
CA ARG A 94 -14.30 -17.38 -18.74
C ARG A 94 -14.20 -18.86 -18.35
N GLY A 95 -15.12 -19.37 -17.53
CA GLY A 95 -15.10 -20.75 -17.02
C GLY A 95 -13.96 -21.07 -16.04
N LEU A 96 -13.20 -20.05 -15.61
CA LEU A 96 -12.10 -20.23 -14.66
C LEU A 96 -12.62 -20.42 -13.23
N ALA A 97 -11.93 -21.26 -12.46
CA ALA A 97 -12.23 -21.41 -11.03
C ALA A 97 -11.73 -20.16 -10.26
N PRO A 98 -12.56 -19.51 -9.43
CA PRO A 98 -12.11 -18.40 -8.59
C PRO A 98 -11.15 -18.89 -7.50
N ASP A 99 -10.15 -18.07 -7.18
CA ASP A 99 -9.11 -18.32 -6.18
C ASP A 99 -9.41 -17.56 -4.88
N CYS A 100 -9.49 -16.24 -4.98
CA CYS A 100 -9.90 -15.34 -3.90
C CYS A 100 -10.49 -14.04 -4.45
N ILE A 101 -11.19 -13.30 -3.59
CA ILE A 101 -11.49 -11.88 -3.82
C ILE A 101 -10.29 -11.09 -3.28
N SER A 102 -9.77 -10.15 -4.07
CA SER A 102 -8.60 -9.34 -3.72
C SER A 102 -8.94 -7.90 -3.31
N MET A 103 -10.12 -7.41 -3.69
CA MET A 103 -10.60 -6.05 -3.40
C MET A 103 -12.13 -6.01 -3.53
N VAL A 104 -12.77 -5.13 -2.78
CA VAL A 104 -14.17 -4.70 -2.98
C VAL A 104 -14.19 -3.22 -3.34
N THR A 105 -15.11 -2.82 -4.20
CA THR A 105 -15.38 -1.43 -4.54
C THR A 105 -16.89 -1.21 -4.72
N GLN A 106 -17.35 0.04 -4.68
CA GLN A 106 -18.76 0.40 -4.86
C GLN A 106 -18.90 1.37 -6.03
N LYS A 107 -19.89 1.15 -6.89
CA LYS A 107 -20.25 2.03 -8.00
C LYS A 107 -21.77 2.09 -8.11
N ASP A 108 -22.32 3.30 -8.17
CA ASP A 108 -23.77 3.55 -8.30
C ASP A 108 -24.63 2.85 -7.23
N GLY A 109 -24.06 2.64 -6.04
CA GLY A 109 -24.66 1.91 -4.91
C GLY A 109 -24.36 0.42 -4.89
N GLU A 110 -24.09 -0.19 -6.05
CA GLU A 110 -23.79 -1.62 -6.19
C GLU A 110 -22.35 -1.97 -5.81
N LEU A 111 -22.17 -3.17 -5.23
CA LEU A 111 -20.86 -3.69 -4.83
C LEU A 111 -20.25 -4.56 -5.94
N TYR A 112 -18.96 -4.41 -6.14
CA TYR A 112 -18.15 -5.15 -7.10
C TYR A 112 -16.92 -5.75 -6.41
N PHE A 113 -16.54 -6.96 -6.83
CA PHE A 113 -15.37 -7.66 -6.32
C PHE A 113 -14.33 -7.84 -7.43
N LEU A 114 -13.07 -7.55 -7.13
CA LEU A 114 -11.93 -7.93 -7.97
C LEU A 114 -11.56 -9.38 -7.65
N ILE A 115 -11.94 -10.32 -8.53
CA ILE A 115 -11.65 -11.75 -8.37
C ILE A 115 -10.31 -12.10 -9.03
N LYS A 116 -9.48 -12.82 -8.28
CA LYS A 116 -8.33 -13.56 -8.79
C LYS A 116 -8.79 -14.94 -9.23
N TRP A 117 -8.41 -15.38 -10.43
CA TRP A 117 -8.75 -16.72 -10.94
C TRP A 117 -7.56 -17.69 -10.85
N LYS A 118 -7.85 -18.97 -10.62
CA LYS A 118 -6.83 -20.03 -10.54
C LYS A 118 -6.15 -20.22 -11.89
N GLY A 119 -4.82 -20.15 -11.91
CA GLY A 119 -4.02 -20.25 -13.14
C GLY A 119 -4.01 -18.99 -14.01
N SER A 120 -4.68 -17.90 -13.61
CA SER A 120 -4.70 -16.63 -14.34
C SER A 120 -3.82 -15.57 -13.67
N PRO A 121 -3.00 -14.81 -14.41
CA PRO A 121 -2.40 -13.57 -13.92
C PRO A 121 -3.39 -12.38 -14.00
N VAL A 122 -4.46 -12.51 -14.80
CA VAL A 122 -5.52 -11.50 -14.97
C VAL A 122 -6.58 -11.67 -13.87
N PHE A 123 -7.02 -10.54 -13.32
CA PHE A 123 -8.11 -10.40 -12.35
C PHE A 123 -9.28 -9.70 -13.06
N ASP A 124 -10.52 -10.06 -12.72
CA ASP A 124 -11.72 -9.44 -13.30
C ASP A 124 -12.58 -8.80 -12.20
N VAL A 125 -13.24 -7.69 -12.52
CA VAL A 125 -14.19 -7.00 -11.63
C VAL A 125 -15.59 -7.52 -11.92
N VAL A 126 -16.19 -8.23 -10.96
CA VAL A 126 -17.51 -8.84 -11.11
C VAL A 126 -18.52 -8.26 -10.12
N PRO A 127 -19.82 -8.17 -10.46
CA PRO A 127 -20.85 -7.77 -9.49
C PRO A 127 -20.89 -8.72 -8.29
N ALA A 128 -21.01 -8.18 -7.08
CA ALA A 128 -21.03 -8.97 -5.85
C ALA A 128 -22.19 -9.99 -5.86
N ALA A 129 -23.37 -9.62 -6.39
CA ALA A 129 -24.50 -10.52 -6.56
C ALA A 129 -24.17 -11.78 -7.40
N GLN A 130 -23.32 -11.65 -8.43
CA GLN A 130 -22.85 -12.77 -9.25
C GLN A 130 -21.93 -13.70 -8.44
N ALA A 131 -20.97 -13.13 -7.69
CA ALA A 131 -20.04 -13.87 -6.85
C ALA A 131 -20.72 -14.55 -5.65
N ASN A 132 -21.70 -13.88 -5.01
CA ASN A 132 -22.52 -14.44 -3.95
C ASN A 132 -23.21 -15.74 -4.40
N THR A 133 -23.61 -15.81 -5.67
CA THR A 133 -24.26 -16.99 -6.26
C THR A 133 -23.24 -18.03 -6.75
N ARG A 134 -22.18 -17.61 -7.44
CA ARG A 134 -21.21 -18.51 -8.12
C ARG A 134 -20.12 -19.05 -7.19
N CYS A 135 -19.74 -18.34 -6.13
CA CYS A 135 -18.69 -18.76 -5.19
C CYS A 135 -18.89 -18.26 -3.73
N PRO A 136 -20.04 -18.54 -3.09
CA PRO A 136 -20.38 -18.01 -1.75
C PRO A 136 -19.31 -18.31 -0.68
N GLN A 137 -18.67 -19.47 -0.74
CA GLN A 137 -17.62 -19.86 0.23
C GLN A 137 -16.34 -19.02 0.12
N ILE A 138 -16.10 -18.33 -1.00
CA ILE A 138 -14.99 -17.36 -1.15
C ILE A 138 -15.43 -15.97 -0.65
N VAL A 139 -16.69 -15.59 -0.92
CA VAL A 139 -17.29 -14.35 -0.40
C VAL A 139 -17.33 -14.32 1.13
N ILE A 140 -17.77 -15.42 1.75
CA ILE A 140 -17.82 -15.57 3.22
C ILE A 140 -16.43 -15.35 3.83
N ARG A 141 -15.41 -16.07 3.33
CA ARG A 141 -14.02 -15.94 3.79
C ARG A 141 -13.44 -14.54 3.60
N PHE A 142 -13.82 -13.85 2.53
CA PHE A 142 -13.42 -12.48 2.27
C PHE A 142 -13.97 -11.55 3.36
N TYR A 143 -15.27 -11.62 3.68
CA TYR A 143 -15.86 -10.84 4.78
C TYR A 143 -15.30 -11.25 6.16
N GLU A 144 -15.13 -12.55 6.42
CA GLU A 144 -14.48 -13.05 7.65
C GLU A 144 -13.06 -12.47 7.83
N SER A 145 -12.30 -12.29 6.74
CA SER A 145 -10.95 -11.70 6.79
C SER A 145 -10.92 -10.17 6.99
N ILE A 146 -12.06 -9.50 6.81
CA ILE A 146 -12.20 -8.04 7.02
C ILE A 146 -12.74 -7.75 8.43
N LEU A 147 -13.61 -8.62 8.96
CA LEU A 147 -14.28 -8.48 10.26
C LEU A 147 -13.33 -8.70 11.45
N HIS A 148 -12.55 -7.67 11.75
CA HIS A 148 -11.78 -7.57 12.99
C HIS A 148 -12.69 -7.05 14.10
N PHE A 149 -12.96 -7.89 15.10
CA PHE A 149 -13.67 -7.49 16.32
C PHE A 149 -12.72 -6.71 17.24
N ILE A 150 -13.17 -5.52 17.67
CA ILE A 150 -12.47 -4.61 18.60
C ILE A 150 -13.06 -4.76 20.00
#